data_AF-A0A0F8VST6-F1
#
_entry.id   AF-A0A0F8VST6-F1
#
_cell.length_a   1.000
_cell.length_b   1.000
_cell.length_c   1.000
_cell.angle_alpha   90.00
_cell.angle_beta   90.00
_cell.angle_gamma   90.00
#
_symmetry.space_group_name_H-M   'P 1'
#
loop_
_entity.id
_entity.type
_entity.pdbx_description
1 polymer ?
#
loop_
_entity_poly.entity_id
_entity_poly.type
_entity_poly.pdbx_seq_one_letter_code
_entity_poly.pdbx_strand_id
1 'polypeptide(L)'
;MDTILKAVASGSRWVCRTVTIERNGFTINESKSGTLRDTGLIDVFGIRVNGAIPRTPQNYSKNLRRKIYQLEEFAKIPNERKQEGYRASWNSTSGRLAKLKRTSSGKYRTYRKRLNKIKPLTHERDARRIKAKTRRLLVDSEKVQNPEAFKKRYQKLMHEIGSLKSTYPALNISLKSLMAKIRENIAEQ
;
A
#
# COMPACT_ATOMS: atom_id res chain seq x y z
N MET A 1 -31.65 13.05 -34.65
CA MET A 1 -31.92 12.77 -33.22
C MET A 1 -32.94 11.63 -33.11
N ASP A 2 -32.70 10.47 -33.74
CA ASP A 2 -33.73 9.41 -33.84
C ASP A 2 -33.31 8.03 -33.33
N THR A 3 -32.13 7.89 -32.74
CA THR A 3 -31.66 6.57 -32.25
C THR A 3 -31.82 6.38 -30.74
N ILE A 4 -32.51 7.30 -30.05
CA ILE A 4 -32.63 7.27 -28.57
C ILE A 4 -33.89 6.50 -28.09
N LEU A 5 -34.85 6.19 -28.96
CA LEU A 5 -36.18 5.70 -28.53
C LEU A 5 -36.54 4.26 -28.93
N LYS A 6 -35.56 3.35 -29.06
CA LYS A 6 -35.84 1.89 -29.09
C LYS A 6 -35.34 1.19 -27.83
N ALA A 7 -35.67 1.77 -26.67
CA ALA A 7 -35.46 1.17 -25.36
C ALA A 7 -36.78 0.97 -24.63
N VAL A 8 -37.72 0.24 -25.24
CA VAL A 8 -38.91 -0.27 -24.56
C VAL A 8 -39.10 -1.72 -24.99
N ALA A 9 -39.39 -2.58 -24.01
CA ALA A 9 -39.63 -4.01 -24.09
C ALA A 9 -38.41 -4.95 -23.92
N SER A 10 -37.85 -5.00 -22.72
CA SER A 10 -37.67 -6.27 -21.99
C SER A 10 -37.22 -5.97 -20.56
N GLY A 11 -37.85 -6.62 -19.60
CA GLY A 11 -37.71 -6.31 -18.19
C GLY A 11 -36.27 -6.44 -17.67
N SER A 12 -35.96 -5.53 -16.73
CA SER A 12 -35.02 -5.73 -15.63
C SER A 12 -33.53 -5.37 -15.87
N ARG A 13 -33.28 -4.05 -15.83
CA ARG A 13 -32.21 -3.37 -15.05
C ARG A 13 -30.75 -3.32 -15.54
N TRP A 14 -30.39 -3.74 -16.76
CA TRP A 14 -28.97 -3.72 -17.19
C TRP A 14 -28.64 -2.93 -18.47
N VAL A 15 -29.62 -2.32 -19.13
CA VAL A 15 -29.43 -1.66 -20.44
C VAL A 15 -28.58 -0.38 -20.37
N CYS A 16 -28.54 0.32 -19.23
CA CYS A 16 -27.77 1.58 -19.13
C CYS A 16 -26.23 1.41 -19.18
N ARG A 17 -25.68 0.23 -18.86
CA ARG A 17 -24.21 0.11 -18.66
C ARG A 17 -23.44 -0.07 -19.96
N THR A 18 -24.00 -0.81 -20.90
CA THR A 18 -23.38 -1.11 -22.21
C THR A 18 -23.28 0.17 -23.06
N VAL A 19 -24.35 0.97 -23.05
CA VAL A 19 -24.46 2.23 -23.81
C VAL A 19 -23.37 3.25 -23.41
N THR A 20 -22.97 3.33 -22.15
CA THR A 20 -21.93 4.27 -21.70
C THR A 20 -20.51 3.81 -22.06
N ILE A 21 -20.26 2.49 -22.03
CA ILE A 21 -18.92 1.93 -22.29
C ILE A 21 -18.59 2.05 -23.79
N GLU A 22 -19.57 1.72 -24.64
CA GLU A 22 -19.44 1.81 -26.10
C GLU A 22 -19.32 3.26 -26.60
N ARG A 23 -20.05 4.20 -25.98
CA ARG A 23 -19.92 5.64 -26.27
C ARG A 23 -18.52 6.19 -26.04
N ASN A 24 -17.76 5.60 -25.12
CA ASN A 24 -16.38 5.98 -24.82
C ASN A 24 -15.35 5.16 -25.63
N GLY A 25 -15.78 4.36 -26.61
CA GLY A 25 -14.91 3.56 -27.47
C GLY A 25 -14.35 2.28 -26.82
N PHE A 26 -14.92 1.83 -25.70
CA PHE A 26 -14.51 0.58 -25.05
C PHE A 26 -15.49 -0.55 -25.36
N THR A 27 -15.01 -1.79 -25.39
CA THR A 27 -15.85 -2.99 -25.53
C THR A 27 -15.82 -3.83 -24.26
N ILE A 28 -16.93 -4.51 -23.95
CA ILE A 28 -17.01 -5.44 -22.83
C ILE A 28 -16.37 -6.77 -23.26
N ASN A 29 -15.51 -7.32 -22.40
CA ASN A 29 -14.95 -8.64 -22.62
C ASN A 29 -15.91 -9.72 -22.12
N GLU A 30 -16.60 -10.38 -23.04
CA GLU A 30 -17.61 -11.40 -22.74
C GLU A 30 -17.06 -12.56 -21.92
N SER A 31 -15.82 -13.00 -22.19
CA SER A 31 -15.18 -14.10 -21.44
C SER A 31 -14.93 -13.78 -19.96
N LYS A 32 -14.89 -12.50 -19.60
CA LYS A 32 -14.66 -12.02 -18.23
C LYS A 32 -15.92 -11.44 -17.58
N SER A 33 -17.01 -11.34 -18.34
CA SER A 33 -18.29 -10.84 -17.85
C SER A 33 -19.23 -12.01 -17.55
N GLY A 34 -19.95 -11.92 -16.44
CA GLY A 34 -20.96 -12.90 -16.08
C GLY A 34 -21.77 -12.39 -14.90
N THR A 35 -22.92 -13.00 -14.63
CA THR A 35 -23.68 -12.66 -13.43
C THR A 35 -23.11 -13.39 -12.21
N LEU A 36 -23.34 -12.82 -11.02
CA LEU A 36 -22.87 -13.40 -9.75
C LEU A 36 -23.45 -14.81 -9.51
N ARG A 37 -24.66 -15.09 -10.03
CA ARG A 37 -25.32 -16.39 -9.87
C ARG A 37 -24.65 -17.48 -10.71
N ASP A 38 -24.14 -17.14 -11.90
CA ASP A 38 -23.59 -18.12 -12.85
C ASP A 38 -22.14 -18.50 -12.53
N THR A 39 -21.36 -17.56 -11.99
CA THR A 39 -19.89 -17.70 -11.86
C THR A 39 -19.42 -18.25 -10.51
N GLY A 40 -20.27 -18.23 -9.47
CA GLY A 40 -20.03 -18.87 -8.17
C GLY A 40 -18.83 -18.37 -7.33
N LEU A 41 -17.84 -17.67 -7.89
CA LEU A 41 -16.67 -17.16 -7.19
C LEU A 41 -16.15 -15.89 -7.87
N ILE A 42 -16.60 -14.71 -7.41
CA ILE A 42 -16.07 -13.43 -7.90
C ILE A 42 -14.92 -12.96 -7.02
N ASP A 43 -13.79 -12.70 -7.66
CA ASP A 43 -12.61 -12.06 -7.06
C ASP A 43 -12.62 -10.56 -7.40
N VAL A 44 -12.94 -9.73 -6.41
CA VAL A 44 -12.90 -8.26 -6.54
C VAL A 44 -11.61 -7.75 -5.90
N PHE A 45 -10.77 -7.08 -6.68
CA PHE A 45 -9.44 -6.61 -6.25
C PHE A 45 -8.60 -7.70 -5.55
N GLY A 46 -8.73 -8.97 -5.98
CA GLY A 46 -8.02 -10.12 -5.39
C GLY A 46 -8.48 -10.51 -3.98
N ILE A 47 -9.75 -10.25 -3.66
CA ILE A 47 -10.50 -10.80 -2.52
C ILE A 47 -11.73 -11.49 -3.08
N ARG A 48 -12.02 -12.68 -2.58
CA ARG A 48 -13.21 -13.44 -2.93
C ARG A 48 -14.39 -12.93 -2.10
N VAL A 49 -15.42 -12.43 -2.79
CA VAL A 49 -16.56 -11.74 -2.15
C VAL A 49 -17.79 -12.64 -2.06
N ASN A 50 -17.83 -13.78 -2.76
CA ASN A 50 -19.04 -14.59 -2.87
C ASN A 50 -19.44 -15.42 -1.62
N GLY A 51 -18.86 -15.14 -0.44
CA GLY A 51 -19.20 -15.84 0.79
C GLY A 51 -19.63 -14.85 1.87
N ALA A 52 -20.28 -15.35 2.93
CA ALA A 52 -20.67 -14.54 4.09
C ALA A 52 -19.49 -13.76 4.71
N ILE A 53 -18.26 -14.27 4.55
CA ILE A 53 -17.03 -13.61 4.97
C ILE A 53 -16.10 -13.48 3.75
N PRO A 54 -15.57 -12.27 3.46
CA PRO A 54 -14.61 -12.08 2.39
C PRO A 54 -13.31 -12.85 2.67
N ARG A 55 -12.89 -13.66 1.69
CA ARG A 55 -11.71 -14.55 1.83
C ARG A 55 -10.63 -14.19 0.83
N THR A 56 -9.37 -14.47 1.18
CA THR A 56 -8.28 -14.39 0.20
C THR A 56 -8.25 -15.66 -0.65
N PRO A 57 -8.05 -15.55 -1.97
CA PRO A 57 -7.92 -16.74 -2.82
C PRO A 57 -6.64 -17.51 -2.47
N GLN A 58 -6.65 -18.83 -2.65
CA GLN A 58 -5.52 -19.69 -2.26
C GLN A 58 -4.20 -19.29 -2.93
N ASN A 59 -4.25 -18.87 -4.20
CA ASN A 59 -3.10 -18.40 -4.96
C ASN A 59 -2.43 -17.17 -4.32
N TYR A 60 -3.22 -16.30 -3.68
CA TYR A 60 -2.68 -15.15 -2.95
C TYR A 60 -1.78 -15.58 -1.79
N SER A 61 -2.24 -16.57 -1.01
CA SER A 61 -1.46 -17.12 0.11
C SER A 61 -0.19 -17.82 -0.38
N LYS A 62 -0.29 -18.62 -1.46
CA LYS A 62 0.87 -19.28 -2.09
C LYS A 62 1.91 -18.26 -2.58
N ASN A 63 1.48 -17.22 -3.29
CA ASN A 63 2.35 -16.16 -3.78
C ASN A 63 3.01 -15.38 -2.65
N LEU A 64 2.27 -15.12 -1.57
CA LEU A 64 2.82 -14.44 -0.39
C LEU A 64 3.89 -15.30 0.30
N ARG A 65 3.64 -16.61 0.46
CA ARG A 65 4.62 -17.55 1.01
C ARG A 65 5.91 -17.56 0.17
N ARG A 66 5.78 -17.61 -1.16
CA ARG A 66 6.93 -17.58 -2.08
C ARG A 66 7.73 -16.29 -1.94
N LYS A 67 7.07 -15.13 -1.87
CA LYS A 67 7.73 -13.82 -1.69
C LYS A 67 8.47 -13.70 -0.37
N ILE A 68 7.88 -14.22 0.72
CA ILE A 68 8.53 -14.24 2.03
C ILE A 68 9.79 -15.11 1.97
N TYR A 69 9.70 -16.29 1.34
CA TYR A 69 10.87 -17.16 1.16
C TYR A 69 11.97 -16.48 0.35
N GLN A 70 11.65 -15.84 -0.77
CA GLN A 70 12.63 -15.08 -1.57
C GLN A 70 13.31 -13.98 -0.76
N LEU A 71 12.56 -13.22 0.05
CA LEU A 71 13.14 -12.21 0.92
C LEU A 71 14.02 -12.82 2.02
N GLU A 72 13.67 -14.01 2.54
CA GLU A 72 14.52 -14.73 3.49
C GLU A 72 15.84 -15.16 2.85
N GLU A 73 15.83 -15.62 1.59
CA GLU A 73 17.05 -15.95 0.85
C GLU A 73 17.90 -14.71 0.57
N PHE A 74 17.30 -13.62 0.08
CA PHE A 74 18.02 -12.35 -0.10
C PHE A 74 18.57 -11.79 1.21
N ALA A 75 17.89 -12.00 2.34
CA ALA A 75 18.37 -11.54 3.63
C ALA A 75 19.66 -12.26 4.09
N LYS A 76 19.99 -13.44 3.54
CA LYS A 76 21.24 -14.15 3.80
C LYS A 76 22.42 -13.54 3.03
N ILE A 77 22.14 -12.89 1.90
CA ILE A 77 23.17 -12.24 1.08
C ILE A 77 23.71 -11.01 1.82
N PRO A 78 25.04 -10.85 1.97
CA PRO A 78 25.63 -9.69 2.63
C PRO A 78 25.19 -8.37 1.99
N ASN A 79 24.91 -7.36 2.82
CA ASN A 79 24.48 -6.01 2.43
C ASN A 79 23.16 -5.88 1.64
N GLU A 80 22.55 -6.96 1.19
CA GLU A 80 21.33 -6.92 0.39
C GLU A 80 20.16 -6.27 1.13
N ARG A 81 20.10 -6.46 2.45
CA ARG A 81 19.09 -5.83 3.33
C ARG A 81 19.13 -4.31 3.37
N LYS A 82 20.25 -3.69 2.94
CA LYS A 82 20.42 -2.23 2.87
C LYS A 82 19.98 -1.66 1.50
N GLN A 83 19.80 -2.51 0.50
CA GLN A 83 19.45 -2.09 -0.86
C GLN A 83 18.01 -1.59 -0.92
N GLU A 84 17.76 -0.61 -1.81
CA GLU A 84 16.43 -0.05 -2.02
C GLU A 84 15.45 -1.08 -2.63
N GLY A 85 15.94 -1.94 -3.53
CA GLY A 85 15.12 -3.02 -4.13
C GLY A 85 14.59 -4.01 -3.08
N TYR A 86 15.42 -4.35 -2.09
CA TYR A 86 15.02 -5.19 -0.96
C TYR A 86 13.96 -4.49 -0.10
N ARG A 87 14.16 -3.20 0.22
CA ARG A 87 13.20 -2.38 0.96
C ARG A 87 11.84 -2.30 0.28
N ALA A 88 11.82 -1.99 -1.02
CA ALA A 88 10.60 -1.91 -1.81
C ALA A 88 9.84 -3.25 -1.81
N SER A 89 10.57 -4.36 -2.01
CA SER A 89 10.00 -5.71 -2.00
C SER A 89 9.46 -6.10 -0.63
N TRP A 90 10.16 -5.76 0.45
CA TRP A 90 9.72 -5.99 1.83
C TRP A 90 8.47 -5.17 2.16
N ASN A 91 8.42 -3.88 1.79
CA ASN A 91 7.26 -3.01 2.00
C ASN A 91 6.03 -3.50 1.22
N SER A 92 6.21 -3.88 -0.04
CA SER A 92 5.16 -4.48 -0.87
C SER A 92 4.59 -5.76 -0.24
N THR A 93 5.48 -6.63 0.26
CA THR A 93 5.10 -7.89 0.91
C THR A 93 4.41 -7.65 2.25
N SER A 94 4.87 -6.67 3.03
CA SER A 94 4.25 -6.22 4.27
C SER A 94 2.82 -5.70 4.04
N GLY A 95 2.60 -4.90 2.99
CA GLY A 95 1.26 -4.42 2.59
C GLY A 95 0.32 -5.56 2.18
N ARG A 96 0.83 -6.52 1.38
CA ARG A 96 0.08 -7.73 1.02
C ARG A 96 -0.32 -8.57 2.24
N LEU A 97 0.57 -8.64 3.23
CA LEU A 97 0.30 -9.33 4.48
C LEU A 97 -0.73 -8.59 5.35
N ALA A 98 -0.73 -7.25 5.35
CA ALA A 98 -1.77 -6.45 6.01
C ALA A 98 -3.16 -6.71 5.40
N LYS A 99 -3.24 -6.91 4.08
CA LYS A 99 -4.49 -7.35 3.42
C LYS A 99 -4.96 -8.71 3.94
N LEU A 100 -4.05 -9.66 4.12
CA LEU A 100 -4.36 -10.99 4.67
C LEU A 100 -4.90 -10.92 6.12
N LYS A 101 -4.42 -9.95 6.90
CA LYS A 101 -4.93 -9.67 8.26
C LYS A 101 -6.42 -9.31 8.25
N ARG A 102 -6.86 -8.52 7.28
CA ARG A 102 -8.26 -8.04 7.17
C ARG A 102 -9.25 -9.17 6.87
N THR A 103 -8.80 -10.21 6.16
CA THR A 103 -9.60 -11.40 5.83
C THR A 103 -9.47 -12.54 6.86
N SER A 104 -9.08 -12.22 8.11
CA SER A 104 -9.01 -13.14 9.26
C SER A 104 -8.30 -14.48 9.01
N SER A 105 -7.26 -14.50 8.18
CA SER A 105 -6.52 -15.75 7.92
C SER A 105 -5.53 -16.04 9.05
N GLY A 106 -5.61 -17.24 9.64
CA GLY A 106 -4.71 -17.68 10.72
C GLY A 106 -3.21 -17.62 10.35
N LYS A 107 -2.88 -17.73 9.05
CA LYS A 107 -1.50 -17.69 8.53
C LYS A 107 -0.83 -16.33 8.69
N TYR A 108 -1.60 -15.25 8.87
CA TYR A 108 -1.07 -13.89 9.04
C TYR A 108 -0.01 -13.82 10.14
N ARG A 109 -0.29 -14.40 11.32
CA ARG A 109 0.60 -14.33 12.48
C ARG A 109 1.95 -14.98 12.18
N THR A 110 1.95 -16.16 11.58
CA THR A 110 3.16 -16.90 11.20
C THR A 110 4.00 -16.13 10.19
N TYR A 111 3.37 -15.62 9.12
CA TYR A 111 4.06 -14.84 8.09
C TYR A 111 4.59 -13.51 8.61
N ARG A 112 3.86 -12.85 9.52
CA ARG A 112 4.33 -11.60 10.14
C ARG A 112 5.55 -11.83 11.02
N LYS A 113 5.56 -12.92 11.80
CA LYS A 113 6.72 -13.32 12.61
C LYS A 113 7.96 -13.54 11.72
N ARG A 114 7.82 -14.27 10.61
CA ARG A 114 8.91 -14.49 9.64
C ARG A 114 9.43 -13.17 9.05
N LEU A 115 8.53 -12.34 8.52
CA LEU A 115 8.89 -11.07 7.89
C LEU A 115 9.56 -10.07 8.87
N ASN A 116 9.18 -10.12 10.16
CA ASN A 116 9.78 -9.29 11.20
C ASN A 116 11.23 -9.65 11.53
N LYS A 117 11.67 -10.89 11.29
CA LYS A 117 13.07 -11.31 11.48
C LYS A 117 14.00 -10.67 10.45
N ILE A 118 13.49 -10.45 9.24
CA ILE A 118 14.25 -9.99 8.07
C ILE A 118 13.95 -8.54 7.68
N LYS A 119 13.78 -7.65 8.68
CA LYS A 119 13.51 -6.23 8.43
C LYS A 119 14.62 -5.59 7.58
N PRO A 120 14.28 -4.65 6.68
CA PRO A 120 15.29 -3.90 5.94
C PRO A 120 16.15 -3.07 6.90
N LEU A 121 17.42 -2.91 6.54
CA LEU A 121 18.37 -2.05 7.23
C LEU A 121 18.49 -0.72 6.48
N THR A 122 18.88 0.34 7.18
CA THR A 122 19.06 1.65 6.56
C THR A 122 20.53 1.87 6.20
N HIS A 123 20.81 2.39 5.01
CA HIS A 123 22.15 2.79 4.64
C HIS A 123 22.51 4.14 5.29
N GLU A 124 23.79 4.37 5.59
CA GLU A 124 24.26 5.61 6.23
C GLU A 124 23.94 6.87 5.39
N ARG A 125 24.10 6.76 4.07
CA ARG A 125 23.69 7.79 3.09
C ARG A 125 22.22 8.19 3.25
N ASP A 126 21.33 7.24 3.51
CA ASP A 126 19.91 7.54 3.75
C ASP A 126 19.71 8.24 5.08
N ALA A 127 20.42 7.83 6.13
CA ALA A 127 20.36 8.49 7.44
C ALA A 127 20.78 9.97 7.34
N ARG A 128 21.86 10.27 6.59
CA ARG A 128 22.29 11.64 6.30
C ARG A 128 21.23 12.41 5.52
N ARG A 129 20.63 11.81 4.49
CA ARG A 129 19.55 12.41 3.70
C ARG A 129 18.33 12.74 4.55
N ILE A 130 17.91 11.82 5.43
CA ILE A 130 16.78 12.02 6.34
C ILE A 130 17.07 13.18 7.29
N LYS A 131 18.27 13.23 7.90
CA LYS A 131 18.69 14.33 8.77
C LYS A 131 18.64 15.68 8.05
N ALA A 132 19.12 15.75 6.81
CA ALA A 132 19.06 16.96 6.00
C ALA A 132 17.61 17.39 5.69
N LYS A 133 16.73 16.44 5.34
CA LYS A 133 15.29 16.71 5.13
C LYS A 133 14.62 17.22 6.40
N THR A 134 14.92 16.65 7.56
CA THR A 134 14.36 17.11 8.85
C THR A 134 14.75 18.54 9.16
N ARG A 135 16.01 18.92 8.92
CA ARG A 135 16.48 20.29 9.11
C ARG A 135 15.77 21.27 8.17
N ARG A 136 15.61 20.92 6.90
CA ARG A 136 14.85 21.75 5.94
C ARG A 136 13.40 21.91 6.36
N LEU A 137 12.76 20.84 6.81
CA LEU A 137 11.37 20.88 7.26
C LEU A 137 11.19 21.74 8.53
N LEU A 138 12.20 21.79 9.40
CA LEU A 138 12.20 22.68 10.57
C LEU A 138 12.19 24.15 10.14
N VAL A 139 13.06 24.55 9.22
CA VAL A 139 13.08 25.92 8.69
C VAL A 139 11.76 26.25 7.99
N ASP A 140 11.26 25.33 7.15
CA ASP A 140 9.96 25.49 6.49
C ASP A 140 8.78 25.63 7.47
N SER A 141 8.91 25.13 8.71
CA SER A 141 7.84 25.20 9.72
C SER A 141 7.66 26.59 10.31
N GLU A 142 8.67 27.45 10.22
CA GLU A 142 8.59 28.84 10.71
C GLU A 142 7.66 29.70 9.85
N LYS A 143 7.54 29.38 8.54
CA LYS A 143 6.64 30.07 7.60
C LYS A 143 6.07 29.07 6.61
N VAL A 144 4.94 28.46 6.96
CA VAL A 144 4.29 27.47 6.10
C VAL A 144 3.57 28.16 4.94
N GLN A 145 4.19 28.20 3.77
CA GLN A 145 3.57 28.76 2.56
C GLN A 145 2.44 27.88 1.99
N ASN A 146 2.60 26.55 2.04
CA ASN A 146 1.63 25.60 1.50
C ASN A 146 1.38 24.47 2.51
N PRO A 147 0.25 24.51 3.25
CA PRO A 147 -0.08 23.55 4.30
C PRO A 147 -0.20 22.10 3.81
N GLU A 148 -0.78 21.87 2.64
CA GLU A 148 -0.98 20.51 2.11
C GLU A 148 0.34 19.86 1.71
N ALA A 149 1.17 20.61 0.96
CA ALA A 149 2.49 20.15 0.57
C ALA A 149 3.36 19.88 1.80
N PHE A 150 3.30 20.76 2.81
CA PHE A 150 4.00 20.59 4.07
C PHE A 150 3.56 19.32 4.81
N LYS A 151 2.24 19.12 4.99
CA LYS A 151 1.67 17.93 5.64
C LYS A 151 2.13 16.64 4.96
N LYS A 152 2.15 16.62 3.62
CA LYS A 152 2.66 15.48 2.83
C LYS A 152 4.14 15.22 3.09
N ARG A 153 4.98 16.27 3.11
CA ARG A 153 6.41 16.14 3.44
C ARG A 153 6.63 15.63 4.86
N TYR A 154 5.89 16.17 5.82
CA TYR A 154 5.94 15.76 7.23
C TYR A 154 5.61 14.27 7.40
N GLN A 155 4.49 13.81 6.84
CA GLN A 155 4.08 12.41 6.94
C GLN A 155 5.09 11.47 6.27
N LYS A 156 5.61 11.84 5.09
CA LYS A 156 6.65 11.09 4.41
C LYS A 156 7.92 10.99 5.26
N LEU A 157 8.35 12.10 5.87
CA LEU A 157 9.53 12.14 6.71
C LEU A 157 9.35 11.31 8.00
N MET A 158 8.18 11.36 8.63
CA MET A 158 7.86 10.49 9.78
C MET A 158 8.00 9.00 9.44
N HIS A 159 7.51 8.61 8.26
CA HIS A 159 7.66 7.24 7.77
C HIS A 159 9.14 6.88 7.52
N GLU A 160 9.90 7.76 6.87
CA GLU A 160 11.34 7.58 6.63
C GLU A 160 12.12 7.47 7.95
N ILE A 161 11.84 8.33 8.94
CA ILE A 161 12.45 8.27 10.28
C ILE A 161 12.16 6.93 10.95
N GLY A 162 10.93 6.41 10.84
CA GLY A 162 10.55 5.11 11.38
C GLY A 162 11.46 3.95 10.93
N SER A 163 12.00 4.03 9.70
CA SER A 163 12.93 3.03 9.17
C SER A 163 14.28 3.00 9.90
N LEU A 164 14.72 4.12 10.48
CA LEU A 164 15.98 4.25 11.21
C LEU A 164 15.96 3.53 12.56
N LYS A 165 14.78 3.26 13.12
CA LYS A 165 14.63 2.66 14.47
C LYS A 165 15.44 1.37 14.63
N SER A 166 15.57 0.58 13.57
CA SER A 166 16.27 -0.71 13.61
C SER A 166 17.78 -0.61 13.44
N THR A 167 18.31 0.48 12.89
CA THR A 167 19.74 0.60 12.54
C THR A 167 20.45 1.71 13.32
N TYR A 168 19.79 2.86 13.50
CA TYR A 168 20.34 4.03 14.18
C TYR A 168 19.33 4.53 15.24
N PRO A 169 19.20 3.85 16.39
CA PRO A 169 18.17 4.17 17.39
C PRO A 169 18.38 5.54 18.04
N ALA A 170 19.61 5.93 18.37
CA ALA A 170 19.91 7.25 18.94
C ALA A 170 19.52 8.39 17.98
N LEU A 171 19.87 8.24 16.70
CA LEU A 171 19.49 9.21 15.66
C LEU A 171 17.97 9.25 15.47
N ASN A 172 17.28 8.10 15.50
CA ASN A 172 15.81 8.04 15.45
C ASN A 172 15.15 8.87 16.56
N ILE A 173 15.64 8.73 17.81
CA ILE A 173 15.11 9.47 18.96
C ILE A 173 15.33 10.98 18.77
N SER A 174 16.54 11.39 18.40
CA SER A 174 16.87 12.80 18.18
C SER A 174 16.04 13.44 17.06
N LEU A 175 15.77 12.72 15.97
CA LEU A 175 14.95 13.25 14.88
C LEU A 175 13.47 13.29 15.26
N LYS A 176 12.99 12.37 16.09
CA LYS A 176 11.61 12.40 16.58
C LYS A 176 11.35 13.56 17.53
N SER A 177 12.29 13.89 18.41
CA SER A 177 12.16 15.07 19.26
C SER A 177 12.13 16.36 18.41
N LEU A 178 12.95 16.44 17.36
CA LEU A 178 12.85 17.54 16.39
C LEU A 178 11.49 17.60 15.68
N MET A 179 10.96 16.46 15.25
CA MET A 179 9.63 16.41 14.63
C MET A 179 8.51 16.82 15.59
N ALA A 180 8.66 16.57 16.89
CA ALA A 180 7.72 17.05 17.91
C ALA A 180 7.74 18.58 18.01
N LYS A 181 8.92 19.20 18.04
CA LYS A 181 9.07 20.66 17.99
C LYS A 181 8.45 21.28 16.74
N ILE A 182 8.66 20.67 15.57
CA ILE A 182 8.03 21.10 14.31
C ILE A 182 6.49 21.09 14.44
N ARG A 183 5.94 20.09 15.12
CA ARG A 183 4.49 20.00 15.34
C ARG A 183 3.99 21.12 16.27
N GLU A 184 4.76 21.49 17.29
CA GLU A 184 4.45 22.59 18.22
C GLU A 184 4.46 23.93 17.47
N ASN A 185 5.49 24.22 16.68
CA ASN A 185 5.58 25.44 15.86
C ASN A 185 4.37 25.65 14.93
N ILE A 186 3.77 24.56 14.44
CA ILE A 186 2.59 24.61 13.57
C ILE A 186 1.31 24.86 14.38
N ALA A 187 1.26 24.44 15.64
CA ALA A 187 0.10 24.64 16.49
C ALA A 187 0.02 26.08 17.03
N GLU A 188 1.14 26.79 17.06
CA GLU A 188 1.24 28.20 17.47
C GLU A 188 0.94 29.20 16.33
N GLN A 189 0.82 28.72 15.09
CA GLN A 189 0.47 29.49 13.89
C GLN A 189 -1.02 29.35 13.54
#